data_AF-A0A2E4YVL8-F1
#
_entry.id   AF-A0A2E4YVL8-F1
#
_cell.length_a   1.000
_cell.length_b   1.000
_cell.length_c   1.000
_cell.angle_alpha   90.00
_cell.angle_beta   90.00
_cell.angle_gamma   90.00
#
_symmetry.space_group_name_H-M   'P 1'
#
loop_
_entity.id
_entity.type
_entity.pdbx_description
1 polymer ?
#
loop_
_entity_poly.entity_id
_entity_poly.type
_entity_poly.pdbx_seq_one_letter_code
_entity_poly.pdbx_strand_id
1 'polypeptide(L)'
;MTPGRIEQYKAAFDLNKDGTLTTEEIQQSKEIMELELKEEKAEAHKRMTWVSLIAMIVFTGFLFSPVISVAKVDALGEIFGLFYLAQASVIGFYFGATAYMTRR
;
A
#
# COMPACT_ATOMS: atom_id res chain seq x y z
N MET A 1 -12.76 13.82 23.42
CA MET A 1 -12.93 12.36 23.34
C MET A 1 -14.20 11.99 24.11
N THR A 2 -15.17 11.33 23.48
CA THR A 2 -16.45 10.96 24.11
C THR A 2 -16.28 9.71 25.00
N PRO A 3 -16.85 9.69 26.22
CA PRO A 3 -16.62 8.64 27.21
C PRO A 3 -16.97 7.21 26.76
N GLY A 4 -17.94 7.04 25.85
CA GLY A 4 -18.33 5.72 25.33
C GLY A 4 -17.29 5.01 24.48
N ARG A 5 -16.30 5.72 23.91
CA ARG A 5 -15.23 5.09 23.13
C ARG A 5 -14.23 4.36 24.02
N ILE A 6 -14.02 4.82 25.25
CA ILE A 6 -13.00 4.30 26.16
C ILE A 6 -13.38 2.89 26.65
N GLU A 7 -14.65 2.62 26.92
CA GLU A 7 -15.10 1.26 27.28
C GLU A 7 -14.99 0.27 26.11
N GLN A 8 -15.29 0.72 24.89
CA GLN A 8 -15.14 -0.11 23.70
C GLN A 8 -13.67 -0.50 23.46
N TYR A 9 -12.74 0.42 23.73
CA TYR A 9 -11.30 0.12 23.70
C TYR A 9 -10.87 -0.80 24.85
N LYS A 10 -11.43 -0.64 26.07
CA LYS A 10 -11.13 -1.57 27.18
C LYS A 10 -11.50 -3.01 26.85
N ALA A 11 -12.70 -3.25 26.32
CA ALA A 11 -13.14 -4.61 25.97
C ALA A 11 -12.37 -5.23 24.78
N ALA A 12 -11.79 -4.40 23.91
CA ALA A 12 -10.97 -4.85 22.79
C ALA A 12 -9.51 -5.14 23.19
N PHE A 13 -9.03 -4.54 24.27
CA PHE A 13 -7.65 -4.64 24.74
C PHE A 13 -7.48 -5.48 26.01
N ASP A 14 -8.58 -5.84 26.68
CA ASP A 14 -8.63 -6.80 27.80
C ASP A 14 -8.57 -8.23 27.22
N LEU A 15 -7.35 -8.77 27.15
CA LEU A 15 -7.04 -10.06 26.53
C LEU A 15 -7.47 -11.23 27.42
N ASN A 16 -7.48 -11.05 28.74
CA ASN A 16 -7.82 -12.09 29.71
C ASN A 16 -9.28 -12.01 30.23
N LYS A 17 -10.04 -10.97 29.86
CA LYS A 17 -11.43 -10.69 30.24
C LYS A 17 -11.63 -10.51 31.74
N ASP A 18 -10.62 -10.01 32.45
CA ASP A 18 -10.70 -9.78 33.90
C ASP A 18 -11.31 -8.41 34.27
N GLY A 19 -11.58 -7.56 33.28
CA GLY A 19 -12.19 -6.24 33.46
C GLY A 19 -11.19 -5.14 33.85
N THR A 20 -9.91 -5.46 34.01
CA THR A 20 -8.83 -4.53 34.35
C THR A 20 -7.76 -4.50 33.27
N LEU A 21 -7.68 -3.37 32.56
CA LEU A 21 -6.68 -3.19 31.52
C LEU A 21 -5.29 -3.03 32.15
N THR A 22 -4.47 -4.09 32.10
CA THR A 22 -3.10 -4.07 32.62
C THR A 22 -2.14 -3.40 31.64
N THR A 23 -1.00 -2.90 32.15
CA THR A 23 0.00 -2.20 31.31
C THR A 23 0.58 -3.14 30.25
N GLU A 24 0.70 -4.41 30.59
CA GLU A 24 1.15 -5.51 29.75
C GLU A 24 0.17 -5.78 28.60
N GLU A 25 -1.14 -5.79 28.86
CA GLU A 25 -2.17 -5.97 27.84
C GLU A 25 -2.25 -4.79 26.87
N ILE A 26 -2.06 -3.56 27.37
CA ILE A 26 -1.96 -2.36 26.52
C ILE A 26 -0.76 -2.47 25.59
N GLN A 27 0.37 -2.97 26.09
CA GLN A 27 1.59 -3.12 25.31
C GLN A 27 1.44 -4.21 24.23
N GLN A 28 0.91 -5.38 24.60
CA GLN A 28 0.63 -6.46 23.64
C GLN A 28 -0.38 -6.03 22.58
N SER A 29 -1.44 -5.33 22.97
CA SER A 29 -2.44 -4.80 22.05
C SER A 29 -1.88 -3.78 21.08
N LYS A 30 -0.96 -2.91 21.53
CA LYS A 30 -0.26 -1.97 20.64
C LYS A 30 0.62 -2.71 19.64
N GLU A 31 1.34 -3.74 20.08
CA GLU A 31 2.18 -4.54 19.19
C GLU A 31 1.36 -5.26 18.12
N ILE A 32 0.23 -5.85 18.50
CA ILE A 32 -0.71 -6.50 17.56
C ILE A 32 -1.24 -5.46 16.57
N MET A 33 -1.71 -4.30 17.05
CA MET A 33 -2.24 -3.24 16.19
C MET A 33 -1.17 -2.68 15.24
N GLU A 34 0.07 -2.52 15.70
CA GLU A 34 1.18 -2.09 14.84
C GLU A 34 1.52 -3.13 13.77
N LEU A 35 1.44 -4.42 14.08
CA LEU A 35 1.63 -5.50 13.12
C LEU A 35 0.50 -5.50 12.08
N GLU A 36 -0.76 -5.44 12.50
CA GLU A 36 -1.91 -5.35 11.59
C GLU A 36 -1.82 -4.15 10.66
N LEU A 37 -1.50 -2.96 11.19
CA LEU A 37 -1.32 -1.75 10.39
C LEU A 37 -0.16 -1.87 9.39
N LYS A 38 0.91 -2.60 9.73
CA LYS A 38 2.02 -2.86 8.80
C LYS A 38 1.59 -3.81 7.68
N GLU A 39 0.86 -4.87 8.02
CA GLU A 39 0.33 -5.82 7.05
C GLU A 39 -0.67 -5.16 6.09
N GLU A 40 -1.62 -4.39 6.61
CA GLU A 40 -2.59 -3.64 5.80
C GLU A 40 -1.89 -2.69 4.83
N LYS A 41 -0.87 -1.95 5.30
CA LYS A 41 -0.08 -1.07 4.43
C LYS A 41 0.67 -1.85 3.36
N ALA A 42 1.24 -3.01 3.70
CA ALA A 42 1.96 -3.85 2.75
C ALA A 42 1.04 -4.39 1.64
N GLU A 43 -0.15 -4.88 2.01
CA GLU A 43 -1.16 -5.36 1.05
C GLU A 43 -1.75 -4.21 0.22
N ALA A 44 -1.96 -3.03 0.80
CA ALA A 44 -2.38 -1.84 0.07
C ALA A 44 -1.35 -1.44 -0.99
N HIS A 45 -0.06 -1.39 -0.62
CA HIS A 45 1.01 -1.09 -1.56
C HIS A 45 1.15 -2.16 -2.65
N LYS A 46 1.05 -3.45 -2.30
CA LYS A 46 1.03 -4.56 -3.27
C LYS A 46 -0.06 -4.39 -4.32
N ARG A 47 -1.28 -4.07 -3.87
CA ARG A 47 -2.42 -3.84 -4.75
C ARG A 47 -2.19 -2.63 -5.64
N MET A 48 -1.65 -1.54 -5.09
CA MET A 48 -1.29 -0.34 -5.86
C MET A 48 -0.23 -0.66 -6.93
N THR A 49 0.80 -1.45 -6.61
CA THR A 49 1.84 -1.90 -7.56
C THR A 49 1.24 -2.72 -8.70
N TRP A 50 0.34 -3.66 -8.39
CA TRP A 50 -0.35 -4.43 -9.43
C TRP A 50 -1.23 -3.57 -10.34
N VAL A 51 -1.97 -2.61 -9.78
CA VAL A 51 -2.77 -1.67 -10.57
C VAL A 51 -1.89 -0.83 -11.50
N SER A 52 -0.74 -0.35 -11.02
CA SER A 52 0.25 0.38 -11.81
C SER A 52 0.81 -0.45 -12.97
N LEU A 53 1.19 -1.70 -12.71
CA LEU A 53 1.68 -2.63 -13.74
C LEU A 53 0.61 -2.90 -14.82
N ILE A 54 -0.62 -3.16 -14.41
CA ILE A 54 -1.74 -3.37 -15.36
C ILE A 54 -1.98 -2.10 -16.18
N ALA A 55 -1.95 -0.93 -15.54
CA ALA A 55 -2.12 0.35 -16.24
C ALA A 55 -1.02 0.57 -17.29
N MET A 56 0.25 0.22 -17.00
CA MET A 56 1.33 0.28 -17.98
C MET A 56 1.07 -0.64 -19.18
N ILE A 57 0.62 -1.87 -18.93
CA ILE A 57 0.32 -2.84 -20.02
C ILE A 57 -0.84 -2.34 -20.87
N VAL A 58 -1.93 -1.89 -20.26
CA VAL A 58 -3.11 -1.36 -20.96
C VAL A 58 -2.75 -0.10 -21.74
N PHE A 59 -1.98 0.82 -21.15
CA PHE A 59 -1.53 2.04 -21.81
C PHE A 59 -0.64 1.73 -23.02
N THR A 60 0.30 0.80 -22.86
CA THR A 60 1.15 0.33 -23.97
C THR A 60 0.29 -0.30 -25.07
N GLY A 61 -0.62 -1.22 -24.72
CA GLY A 61 -1.51 -1.85 -25.70
C GLY A 61 -2.40 -0.84 -26.43
N PHE A 62 -2.86 0.19 -25.73
CA PHE A 62 -3.64 1.28 -26.32
C PHE A 62 -2.81 2.15 -27.28
N LEU A 63 -1.55 2.43 -26.95
CA LEU A 63 -0.62 3.14 -27.82
C LEU A 63 -0.36 2.41 -29.14
N PHE A 64 -0.27 1.09 -29.10
CA PHE A 64 -0.09 0.23 -30.28
C PHE A 64 -1.42 -0.08 -31.00
N SER A 65 -2.55 0.42 -30.50
CA SER A 65 -3.84 0.22 -31.15
C SER A 65 -3.94 1.03 -32.46
N PRO A 66 -4.68 0.54 -33.47
CA PRO A 66 -4.84 1.24 -34.75
C PRO A 66 -5.62 2.58 -34.62
N VAL A 67 -6.18 2.87 -33.45
CA VAL A 67 -6.93 4.09 -33.15
C VAL A 67 -5.99 5.30 -32.97
N ILE A 68 -4.74 5.05 -32.58
CA ILE A 68 -3.74 6.11 -32.34
C ILE A 68 -2.85 6.28 -33.56
N SER A 69 -2.81 7.49 -34.11
CA SER A 69 -1.91 7.83 -35.22
C SER A 69 -0.46 7.90 -34.74
N VAL A 70 0.47 7.37 -35.54
CA VAL A 70 1.93 7.40 -35.27
C VAL A 70 2.43 8.80 -34.94
N ALA A 71 1.92 9.84 -35.62
CA ALA A 71 2.30 11.24 -35.35
C ALA A 71 1.97 11.72 -33.92
N LYS A 72 0.89 11.23 -33.29
CA LYS A 72 0.56 11.55 -31.90
C LYS A 72 1.46 10.81 -30.91
N VAL A 73 1.89 9.60 -31.27
CA VAL A 73 2.85 8.83 -30.47
C VAL A 73 4.20 9.53 -30.44
N ASP A 74 4.66 9.96 -31.61
CA ASP A 74 5.96 10.62 -31.77
C ASP A 74 5.99 11.98 -31.05
N ALA A 75 4.91 12.76 -31.16
CA ALA A 75 4.77 14.04 -30.45
C ALA A 75 4.74 13.92 -28.92
N LEU A 76 4.35 12.76 -28.39
CA LEU A 76 4.21 12.51 -26.95
C LEU A 76 5.27 11.53 -26.41
N GLY A 77 6.21 11.08 -27.24
CA GLY A 77 7.17 10.02 -26.90
C GLY A 77 8.03 10.34 -25.67
N GLU A 78 8.48 11.59 -25.54
CA GLU A 78 9.25 12.04 -24.37
C GLU A 78 8.43 11.98 -23.08
N ILE A 79 7.17 12.41 -23.13
CA ILE A 79 6.25 12.38 -21.98
C ILE A 79 5.92 10.93 -21.61
N PHE A 80 5.78 10.03 -22.58
CA PHE A 80 5.61 8.60 -22.32
C PHE A 80 6.83 8.03 -21.61
N GLY A 81 8.05 8.36 -22.06
CA GLY A 81 9.27 7.96 -21.37
C GLY A 81 9.28 8.37 -19.89
N LEU A 82 8.90 9.62 -19.59
CA LEU A 82 8.75 10.11 -18.22
C LEU A 82 7.66 9.36 -17.44
N PHE A 83 6.53 9.04 -18.08
CA PHE A 83 5.48 8.24 -17.48
C PHE A 83 5.98 6.85 -17.08
N TYR A 84 6.64 6.11 -17.97
CA TYR A 84 7.18 4.79 -17.66
C TYR A 84 8.25 4.85 -16.56
N LEU A 85 9.11 5.88 -16.59
CA LEU A 85 10.12 6.08 -15.55
C LEU A 85 9.50 6.34 -14.16
N ALA A 86 8.46 7.16 -14.10
CA ALA A 86 7.73 7.45 -12.87
C ALA A 86 7.04 6.18 -12.32
N GLN A 87 6.38 5.39 -13.17
CA GLN A 87 5.76 4.14 -12.76
C GLN A 87 6.80 3.11 -12.28
N ALA A 88 7.92 2.97 -13.00
CA ALA A 88 9.01 2.08 -12.60
C ALA A 88 9.60 2.46 -11.23
N SER A 89 9.67 3.76 -10.92
CA SER A 89 10.15 4.25 -9.61
C SER A 89 9.21 3.87 -8.47
N VAL A 90 7.90 3.95 -8.67
CA VAL A 90 6.88 3.53 -7.67
C VAL A 90 6.99 2.02 -7.40
N ILE A 91 7.14 1.23 -8.45
CA ILE A 91 7.30 -0.23 -8.37
C ILE A 91 8.60 -0.58 -7.66
N GLY A 92 9.71 0.06 -8.05
CA GLY A 92 11.03 -0.15 -7.45
C GLY A 92 11.09 0.24 -5.97
N PHE A 93 10.42 1.33 -5.57
CA PHE A 93 10.29 1.71 -4.17
C PHE A 93 9.55 0.65 -3.35
N TYR A 94 8.42 0.15 -3.86
CA TYR A 94 7.66 -0.89 -3.17
C TYR A 94 8.48 -2.19 -2.99
N PHE A 95 9.10 -2.67 -4.06
CA PHE A 95 9.91 -3.89 -3.98
C PHE A 95 11.18 -3.69 -3.14
N GLY A 96 11.80 -2.51 -3.19
CA GLY A 96 12.95 -2.16 -2.37
C GLY A 96 12.60 -2.09 -0.88
N ALA A 97 11.50 -1.43 -0.51
CA ALA A 97 11.01 -1.38 0.86
C ALA A 97 10.65 -2.77 1.38
N THR A 98 9.98 -3.59 0.56
CA THR A 98 9.62 -4.97 0.91
C THR A 98 10.88 -5.83 1.11
N ALA A 99 11.85 -5.78 0.19
CA ALA A 99 13.09 -6.55 0.31
C ALA A 99 13.92 -6.14 1.53
N TYR A 100 13.91 -4.86 1.92
CA TYR A 100 14.53 -4.41 3.16
C TYR A 100 13.83 -4.97 4.40
N MET A 101 12.49 -4.96 4.41
CA MET A 101 11.69 -5.49 5.51
C MET A 101 11.87 -7.01 5.70
N THR A 102 12.01 -7.77 4.61
CA THR A 102 12.23 -9.23 4.65
C THR A 102 13.66 -9.62 5.08
N ARG A 103 14.61 -8.69 5.02
CA ARG A 103 16.02 -8.94 5.42
C ARG A 103 16.28 -8.77 6.92
N ARG A 104 15.28 -8.34 7.69
CA ARG A 104 15.29 -8.31 9.15
C ARG A 104 14.44 -9.45 9.70
#